data_AF-A0A8H8U294-F1
#
_entry.id   AF-A0A8H8U294-F1
#
_cell.length_a   1.000
_cell.length_b   1.000
_cell.length_c   1.000
_cell.angle_alpha   90.00
_cell.angle_beta   90.00
_cell.angle_gamma   90.00
#
_symmetry.space_group_name_H-M   'P 1'
#
loop_
_entity.id
_entity.type
_entity.pdbx_description
1 polymer ?
#
loop_
_entity_poly.entity_id
_entity_poly.type
_entity_poly.pdbx_seq_one_letter_code
_entity_poly.pdbx_strand_id
1 'polypeptide(L)'
;MANKNVHINTVSTGSTNTVELAQPTPRPAVQAASLDPNLVTWDGPDDPENPKNWPTRRKWTSLLPMSLFNFLSSISSATMAPALYTIQQELHFESTVLVVLALSVFLLGTAIVPLFTAPLSEVFGRSIVLQSCNLFYITFNTLCGAAKTPNQLIAFRFLAGLGGAGPFAIGSGINADLFRPQERGQAIAVYVLAPLVGVVVGPIAGGFLVQYTSWRWCFYVVSIAGAAVQIVGLPYFRETYAPVLLQRKCKRLQKSTQNPDLYTEHDSVSMPELLRISAIRPFKLLGTQPIVQVWSLYCAYLWGILYLLIATFPNVWTDTYKESISIGSLNYISLFIGMGLASQVGTRIADRYYAKLCAKNGGQGLPEFRLPILIFGACIIPVGLFWYGWSARPNVHWIMPNIGAAIYGGGTVLEILCVMGYIIDTYQKYAASAMAAVIVLRSILAFALPLIAPSLYNNLGYGWGNSLLAFIATFIGIPATIALRYYGPALRKRSTYARDD
;
A
#
# COMPACT_ATOMS: atom_id res chain seq x y z
N MET A 1 -41.18 14.83 72.55
CA MET A 1 -39.88 15.43 72.90
C MET A 1 -39.38 16.15 71.66
N ALA A 2 -39.96 17.33 71.41
CA ALA A 2 -39.38 18.65 71.66
C ALA A 2 -38.73 19.16 70.35
N ASN A 3 -39.52 19.87 69.52
CA ASN A 3 -39.69 21.35 69.51
C ASN A 3 -38.40 22.03 69.01
N LYS A 4 -38.39 23.02 68.10
CA LYS A 4 -39.40 23.93 67.52
C LYS A 4 -38.57 24.87 66.61
N ASN A 5 -38.97 25.29 65.40
CA ASN A 5 -39.77 26.49 65.08
C ASN A 5 -39.79 26.57 63.54
N VAL A 6 -40.92 26.52 62.84
CA VAL A 6 -41.95 27.56 62.60
C VAL A 6 -41.38 28.79 61.86
N HIS A 7 -41.74 28.94 60.57
CA HIS A 7 -42.69 29.98 60.14
C HIS A 7 -43.25 29.71 58.73
N ILE A 8 -44.58 29.70 58.65
CA ILE A 8 -45.40 29.85 57.45
C ILE A 8 -45.58 31.35 57.23
N ASN A 9 -45.57 31.84 55.97
CA ASN A 9 -46.53 32.82 55.49
C ASN A 9 -46.56 32.94 53.96
N THR A 10 -47.77 33.24 53.51
CA THR A 10 -48.39 33.16 52.19
C THR A 10 -48.19 34.40 51.29
N VAL A 11 -48.25 34.15 49.97
CA VAL A 11 -48.79 34.99 48.86
C VAL A 11 -48.09 36.32 48.54
N SER A 12 -47.53 36.44 47.32
CA SER A 12 -47.91 37.53 46.38
C SER A 12 -47.52 37.21 44.93
N THR A 13 -48.42 37.57 44.03
CA THR A 13 -48.31 37.61 42.57
C THR A 13 -47.23 38.58 42.09
N GLY A 14 -46.43 38.23 41.09
CA GLY A 14 -45.65 39.23 40.35
C GLY A 14 -44.57 38.70 39.43
N SER A 15 -44.68 39.08 38.16
CA SER A 15 -43.64 39.18 37.12
C SER A 15 -42.90 37.91 36.67
N THR A 16 -43.26 37.50 35.45
CA THR A 16 -42.40 36.92 34.42
C THR A 16 -40.93 37.34 34.53
N ASN A 17 -40.07 36.40 34.95
CA ASN A 17 -38.64 36.45 34.67
C ASN A 17 -38.36 35.46 33.53
N THR A 18 -38.42 35.97 32.31
CA THR A 18 -37.72 35.38 31.16
C THR A 18 -36.25 35.22 31.55
N VAL A 19 -35.77 33.98 31.58
CA VAL A 19 -34.34 33.68 31.68
C VAL A 19 -33.68 34.28 30.45
N GLU A 20 -32.99 35.39 30.64
CA GLU A 20 -32.20 36.07 29.63
C GLU A 20 -31.07 35.12 29.21
N LEU A 21 -31.23 34.52 28.03
CA LEU A 21 -30.17 33.76 27.37
C LEU A 21 -28.99 34.70 27.18
N ALA A 22 -27.94 34.50 27.97
CA ALA A 22 -26.68 35.19 27.82
C ALA A 22 -26.25 35.08 26.35
N GLN A 23 -26.19 36.24 25.67
CA GLN A 23 -25.70 36.32 24.31
C GLN A 23 -24.29 35.72 24.27
N PRO A 24 -23.97 34.85 23.29
CA PRO A 24 -22.62 34.34 23.15
C PRO A 24 -21.70 35.53 22.93
N THR A 25 -20.76 35.72 23.84
CA THR A 25 -19.66 36.66 23.66
C THR A 25 -19.04 36.40 22.29
N PRO A 26 -18.85 37.43 21.44
CA PRO A 26 -18.16 37.25 20.18
C PRO A 26 -16.80 36.67 20.52
N ARG A 27 -16.51 35.46 20.02
CA ARG A 27 -15.13 34.97 20.04
C ARG A 27 -14.29 36.08 19.43
N PRO A 28 -13.16 36.49 20.05
CA PRO A 28 -12.27 37.44 19.41
C PRO A 28 -11.99 36.88 18.03
N ALA A 29 -12.36 37.66 17.00
CA ALA A 29 -12.03 37.36 15.63
C ALA A 29 -10.54 37.00 15.64
N VAL A 30 -10.20 35.81 15.13
CA VAL A 30 -8.82 35.44 14.87
C VAL A 30 -8.29 36.58 14.01
N GLN A 31 -7.53 37.50 14.62
CA GLN A 31 -6.75 38.47 13.88
C GLN A 31 -5.97 37.62 12.90
N ALA A 32 -6.20 37.85 11.60
CA ALA A 32 -5.34 37.31 10.57
C ALA A 32 -3.93 37.67 11.03
N ALA A 33 -3.16 36.66 11.46
CA ALA A 33 -1.80 36.85 11.92
C ALA A 33 -1.13 37.70 10.84
N SER A 34 -0.55 38.83 11.23
CA SER A 34 0.28 39.63 10.34
C SER A 34 1.30 38.66 9.74
N LEU A 35 1.06 38.22 8.51
CA LEU A 35 1.98 37.34 7.79
C LEU A 35 3.31 38.06 7.81
N ASP A 36 4.32 37.44 8.40
CA ASP A 36 5.67 37.99 8.42
C ASP A 36 6.02 38.40 6.98
N PRO A 37 6.36 39.67 6.72
CA PRO A 37 6.61 40.16 5.36
C PRO A 37 7.77 39.43 4.67
N ASN A 38 8.63 38.75 5.44
CA ASN A 38 9.72 37.94 4.91
C ASN A 38 9.34 36.46 4.68
N LEU A 39 8.14 36.03 5.08
CA LEU A 39 7.68 34.66 4.88
C LEU A 39 7.14 34.46 3.47
N VAL A 40 7.84 33.64 2.68
CA VAL A 40 7.42 33.30 1.32
C VAL A 40 6.37 32.19 1.34
N THR A 41 5.14 32.54 0.99
CA THR A 41 4.02 31.60 0.81
C THR A 41 3.40 31.71 -0.58
N TRP A 42 2.30 30.99 -0.83
CA TRP A 42 1.53 31.12 -2.08
C TRP A 42 0.89 32.50 -2.18
N ASP A 43 0.79 33.05 -3.40
CA ASP A 43 0.24 34.42 -3.63
C ASP A 43 -1.28 34.49 -3.41
N GLY A 44 -1.92 33.36 -3.08
CA GLY A 44 -3.34 33.24 -2.77
C GLY A 44 -3.84 31.78 -2.82
N PRO A 45 -5.13 31.56 -2.51
CA PRO A 45 -5.74 30.22 -2.58
C PRO A 45 -5.76 29.63 -3.99
N ASP A 46 -5.72 30.47 -5.03
CA ASP A 46 -5.77 30.09 -6.45
C ASP A 46 -4.42 30.26 -7.18
N ASP A 47 -3.30 30.33 -6.44
CA ASP A 47 -1.96 30.45 -7.02
C ASP A 47 -1.69 29.30 -8.04
N PRO A 48 -1.34 29.60 -9.31
CA PRO A 48 -1.07 28.59 -10.34
C PRO A 48 0.23 27.81 -10.12
N GLU A 49 1.15 28.29 -9.28
CA GLU A 49 2.35 27.56 -8.87
C GLU A 49 2.02 26.43 -7.89
N ASN A 50 0.88 26.50 -7.20
CA ASN A 50 0.40 25.45 -6.30
C ASN A 50 -0.08 24.21 -7.10
N PRO A 51 0.51 23.02 -6.89
CA PRO A 51 0.13 21.79 -7.60
C PRO A 51 -1.33 21.38 -7.45
N LYS A 52 -2.00 21.79 -6.35
CA LYS A 52 -3.42 21.51 -6.13
C LYS A 52 -4.34 22.30 -7.08
N ASN A 53 -3.86 23.41 -7.63
CA ASN A 53 -4.60 24.30 -8.52
C ASN A 53 -4.28 24.04 -10.01
N TRP A 54 -3.42 23.06 -10.31
CA TRP A 54 -3.12 22.71 -11.70
C TRP A 54 -4.36 22.19 -12.43
N PRO A 55 -4.46 22.43 -13.76
CA PRO A 55 -5.56 21.88 -14.55
C PRO A 55 -5.55 20.35 -14.48
N THR A 56 -6.73 19.74 -14.48
CA THR A 56 -6.94 18.29 -14.33
C THR A 56 -6.04 17.48 -15.27
N ARG A 57 -5.93 17.89 -16.54
CA ARG A 57 -5.04 17.24 -17.52
C ARG A 57 -3.59 17.13 -17.02
N ARG A 58 -3.08 18.19 -16.38
CA ARG A 58 -1.71 18.24 -15.86
C ARG A 58 -1.54 17.37 -14.61
N LYS A 59 -2.56 17.26 -13.75
CA LYS A 59 -2.55 16.33 -12.62
C LYS A 59 -2.46 14.87 -13.10
N TRP A 60 -3.27 14.51 -14.09
CA TRP A 60 -3.28 13.16 -14.67
C TRP A 60 -2.01 12.81 -15.45
N THR A 61 -1.38 13.77 -16.13
CA THR A 61 -0.10 13.53 -16.82
C THR A 61 1.05 13.20 -15.85
N SER A 62 0.97 13.61 -14.58
CA SER A 62 1.93 13.18 -13.54
C SER A 62 1.54 11.86 -12.88
N LEU A 63 0.24 11.63 -12.67
CA LEU A 63 -0.27 10.44 -11.99
C LEU A 63 -0.16 9.16 -12.84
N LEU A 64 -0.49 9.24 -14.12
CA LEU A 64 -0.56 8.06 -15.01
C LEU A 64 0.79 7.38 -15.21
N PRO A 65 1.89 8.09 -15.57
CA PRO A 65 3.18 7.44 -15.71
C PRO A 65 3.69 6.83 -14.40
N MET A 66 3.42 7.48 -13.26
CA MET A 66 3.80 6.95 -11.94
C MET A 66 3.04 5.66 -11.62
N SER A 67 1.74 5.63 -11.89
CA SER A 67 0.92 4.43 -11.71
C SER A 67 1.35 3.31 -12.68
N LEU A 68 1.77 3.67 -13.90
CA LEU A 68 2.27 2.72 -14.88
C LEU A 68 3.62 2.12 -14.48
N PHE A 69 4.52 2.90 -13.88
CA PHE A 69 5.74 2.36 -13.27
C PHE A 69 5.45 1.41 -12.12
N ASN A 70 4.45 1.74 -11.29
CA ASN A 70 4.00 0.87 -10.22
C ASN A 70 3.49 -0.47 -10.76
N PHE A 71 2.71 -0.42 -11.84
CA PHE A 71 2.24 -1.60 -12.59
C PHE A 71 3.40 -2.43 -13.16
N LEU A 72 4.38 -1.80 -13.81
CA LEU A 72 5.52 -2.50 -14.42
C LEU A 72 6.43 -3.15 -13.38
N SER A 73 6.71 -2.46 -12.27
CA SER A 73 7.47 -3.03 -11.15
C SER A 73 6.76 -4.26 -10.58
N SER A 74 5.44 -4.17 -10.43
CA SER A 74 4.61 -5.27 -9.97
C SER A 74 4.59 -6.46 -10.94
N ILE A 75 4.49 -6.22 -12.26
CA ILE A 75 4.67 -7.25 -13.30
C ILE A 75 6.02 -7.96 -13.09
N SER A 76 7.12 -7.20 -13.07
CA SER A 76 8.48 -7.76 -12.95
C SER A 76 8.67 -8.65 -11.72
N SER A 77 8.00 -8.33 -10.61
CA SER A 77 8.05 -9.14 -9.38
C SER A 77 7.53 -10.58 -9.57
N ALA A 78 6.62 -10.80 -10.52
CA ALA A 78 5.90 -12.06 -10.70
C ALA A 78 6.12 -12.73 -12.07
N THR A 79 6.57 -12.00 -13.11
CA THR A 79 6.79 -12.54 -14.48
C THR A 79 7.73 -13.74 -14.54
N MET A 80 8.63 -13.90 -13.57
CA MET A 80 9.56 -15.03 -13.53
C MET A 80 8.93 -16.34 -13.02
N ALA A 81 7.75 -16.30 -12.40
CA ALA A 81 7.17 -17.51 -11.78
C ALA A 81 7.02 -18.70 -12.76
N PRO A 82 6.49 -18.53 -13.99
CA PRO A 82 6.41 -19.64 -14.96
C PRO A 82 7.77 -20.05 -15.54
N ALA A 83 8.81 -19.21 -15.37
CA ALA A 83 10.15 -19.42 -15.90
C ALA A 83 11.08 -20.18 -14.94
N LEU A 84 10.66 -20.43 -13.70
CA LEU A 84 11.52 -20.93 -12.62
C LEU A 84 12.26 -22.22 -13.03
N TYR A 85 11.54 -23.17 -13.61
CA TYR A 85 12.13 -24.45 -14.04
C TYR A 85 13.19 -24.26 -15.14
N THR A 86 12.86 -23.51 -16.20
CA THR A 86 13.79 -23.22 -17.30
C THR A 86 15.04 -22.48 -16.83
N ILE A 87 14.87 -21.49 -15.94
CA ILE A 87 15.98 -20.74 -15.34
C ILE A 87 16.87 -21.64 -14.50
N GLN A 88 16.26 -22.53 -13.70
CA GLN A 88 16.99 -23.47 -12.86
C GLN A 88 17.94 -24.34 -13.69
N GLN A 89 17.44 -24.86 -14.82
CA GLN A 89 18.21 -25.71 -15.73
C GLN A 89 19.31 -24.94 -16.47
N GLU A 90 18.99 -23.79 -17.05
CA GLU A 90 19.92 -23.06 -17.91
C GLU A 90 21.05 -22.38 -17.15
N LEU A 91 20.78 -21.88 -15.93
CA LEU A 91 21.79 -21.27 -15.07
C LEU A 91 22.42 -22.25 -14.09
N HIS A 92 22.05 -23.54 -14.16
CA HIS A 92 22.57 -24.60 -13.29
C HIS A 92 22.46 -24.27 -11.79
N PHE A 93 21.26 -23.87 -11.34
CA PHE A 93 21.00 -23.66 -9.92
C PHE A 93 21.07 -24.99 -9.15
N GLU A 94 21.83 -25.00 -8.05
CA GLU A 94 22.06 -26.20 -7.23
C GLU A 94 20.78 -26.74 -6.56
N SER A 95 19.78 -25.88 -6.32
CA SER A 95 18.52 -26.28 -5.69
C SER A 95 17.34 -25.43 -6.16
N THR A 96 16.14 -26.00 -6.05
CA THR A 96 14.89 -25.28 -6.30
C THR A 96 14.70 -24.11 -5.33
N VAL A 97 15.23 -24.20 -4.11
CA VAL A 97 15.16 -23.09 -3.14
C VAL A 97 15.92 -21.87 -3.64
N LEU A 98 17.09 -22.05 -4.26
CA LEU A 98 17.90 -20.93 -4.76
C LEU A 98 17.26 -20.22 -5.98
N VAL A 99 16.57 -20.95 -6.88
CA VAL A 99 15.85 -20.29 -7.98
C VAL A 99 14.61 -19.55 -7.49
N VAL A 100 13.92 -20.09 -6.48
CA VAL A 100 12.81 -19.40 -5.81
C VAL A 100 13.30 -18.16 -5.06
N LEU A 101 14.51 -18.23 -4.47
CA LEU A 101 15.19 -17.07 -3.89
C LEU A 101 15.43 -15.97 -4.93
N ALA A 102 15.87 -16.31 -6.14
CA ALA A 102 16.02 -15.32 -7.21
C ALA A 102 14.69 -14.64 -7.59
N LEU A 103 13.56 -15.34 -7.46
CA LEU A 103 12.23 -14.75 -7.63
C LEU A 103 11.89 -13.81 -6.47
N SER A 104 11.99 -14.29 -5.23
CA SER A 104 11.46 -13.60 -4.06
C SER A 104 12.37 -12.48 -3.54
N VAL A 105 13.68 -12.53 -3.79
CA VAL A 105 14.67 -11.51 -3.34
C VAL A 105 14.38 -10.11 -3.88
N PHE A 106 13.67 -10.01 -5.00
CA PHE A 106 13.14 -8.73 -5.49
C PHE A 106 12.28 -8.05 -4.44
N LEU A 107 11.42 -8.81 -3.75
CA LEU A 107 10.52 -8.30 -2.71
C LEU A 107 11.29 -7.86 -1.47
N LEU A 108 12.39 -8.55 -1.12
CA LEU A 108 13.28 -8.09 -0.06
C LEU A 108 13.89 -6.72 -0.39
N GLY A 109 14.32 -6.51 -1.64
CA GLY A 109 14.76 -5.19 -2.11
C GLY A 109 13.67 -4.13 -1.93
N THR A 110 12.42 -4.47 -2.28
CA THR A 110 11.30 -3.54 -2.11
C THR A 110 10.97 -3.22 -0.64
N ALA A 111 11.40 -4.04 0.33
CA ALA A 111 11.17 -3.81 1.75
C ALA A 111 12.04 -2.67 2.30
N ILE A 112 13.28 -2.57 1.82
CA ILE A 112 14.32 -1.70 2.40
C ILE A 112 14.14 -0.26 1.92
N VAL A 113 13.84 -0.07 0.63
CA VAL A 113 13.93 1.24 -0.02
C VAL A 113 12.87 2.26 0.38
N PRO A 114 11.59 1.90 0.64
CA PRO A 114 10.58 2.88 1.07
C PRO A 114 10.96 3.67 2.32
N LEU A 115 11.80 3.09 3.19
CA LEU A 115 12.30 3.72 4.41
C LEU A 115 13.18 4.95 4.14
N PHE A 116 13.85 4.98 2.98
CA PHE A 116 14.79 6.04 2.61
C PHE A 116 14.25 6.91 1.49
N THR A 117 13.55 6.34 0.52
CA THR A 117 13.06 7.07 -0.66
C THR A 117 11.96 8.07 -0.35
N ALA A 118 11.05 7.77 0.57
CA ALA A 118 10.02 8.74 0.96
C ALA A 118 10.65 10.02 1.57
N PRO A 119 11.58 9.93 2.55
CA PRO A 119 12.28 11.10 3.09
C PRO A 119 13.18 11.79 2.07
N LEU A 120 13.93 11.04 1.27
CA LEU A 120 14.78 11.61 0.21
C LEU A 120 13.95 12.43 -0.78
N SER A 121 12.73 11.98 -1.09
CA SER A 121 11.83 12.70 -2.00
C SER A 121 11.24 13.99 -1.40
N GLU A 122 11.24 14.14 -0.08
CA GLU A 122 10.87 15.39 0.59
C GLU A 122 12.03 16.40 0.60
N VAL A 123 13.27 15.93 0.54
CA VAL A 123 14.47 16.79 0.49
C VAL A 123 14.81 17.21 -0.94
N PHE A 124 14.96 16.24 -1.83
CA PHE A 124 15.43 16.47 -3.19
C PHE A 124 14.28 16.74 -4.19
N GLY A 125 13.03 16.52 -3.76
CA GLY A 125 11.84 16.62 -4.60
C GLY A 125 11.33 15.26 -5.07
N ARG A 126 10.01 15.17 -5.31
CA ARG A 126 9.32 13.92 -5.67
C ARG A 126 9.72 13.46 -7.05
N SER A 127 9.90 14.38 -8.00
CA SER A 127 10.18 14.04 -9.40
C SER A 127 11.58 13.43 -9.56
N ILE A 128 12.62 14.08 -9.03
CA ILE A 128 14.01 13.63 -9.22
C ILE A 128 14.22 12.24 -8.62
N VAL A 129 13.78 12.02 -7.39
CA VAL A 129 13.97 10.74 -6.70
C VAL A 129 13.20 9.62 -7.39
N LEU A 130 11.97 9.87 -7.86
CA LEU A 130 11.19 8.88 -8.60
C LEU A 130 11.88 8.47 -9.89
N GLN A 131 12.36 9.44 -10.68
CA GLN A 131 13.04 9.18 -11.95
C GLN A 131 14.36 8.43 -11.75
N SER A 132 15.11 8.76 -10.70
CA SER A 132 16.34 8.02 -10.34
C SER A 132 16.04 6.57 -9.95
N CYS A 133 15.00 6.33 -9.15
CA CYS A 133 14.57 4.97 -8.80
C CYS A 133 14.14 4.17 -10.03
N ASN A 134 13.37 4.78 -10.94
CA ASN A 134 12.92 4.14 -12.17
C ASN A 134 14.09 3.78 -13.08
N LEU A 135 15.05 4.69 -13.27
CA LEU A 135 16.25 4.42 -14.06
C LEU A 135 17.05 3.27 -13.46
N PHE A 136 17.27 3.29 -12.14
CA PHE A 136 17.97 2.22 -11.42
C PHE A 136 17.26 0.87 -11.61
N TYR A 137 15.93 0.84 -11.45
CA TYR A 137 15.11 -0.34 -11.70
C TYR A 137 15.27 -0.85 -13.14
N ILE A 138 15.13 0.01 -14.15
CA ILE A 138 15.22 -0.38 -15.56
C ILE A 138 16.60 -0.98 -15.86
N THR A 139 17.67 -0.36 -15.36
CA THR A 139 19.05 -0.86 -15.54
C THR A 139 19.21 -2.25 -14.94
N PHE A 140 18.89 -2.44 -13.66
CA PHE A 140 19.10 -3.74 -13.00
C PHE A 140 18.11 -4.82 -13.46
N ASN A 141 16.88 -4.46 -13.79
CA ASN A 141 15.93 -5.39 -14.41
C ASN A 141 16.43 -5.86 -15.78
N THR A 142 17.02 -4.97 -16.58
CA THR A 142 17.65 -5.37 -17.86
C THR A 142 18.85 -6.29 -17.64
N LEU A 143 19.67 -6.01 -16.63
CA LEU A 143 20.81 -6.87 -16.26
C LEU A 143 20.36 -8.27 -15.82
N CYS A 144 19.17 -8.43 -15.23
CA CYS A 144 18.61 -9.76 -14.93
C CYS A 144 18.43 -10.61 -16.20
N GLY A 145 18.00 -10.01 -17.31
CA GLY A 145 17.92 -10.70 -18.60
C GLY A 145 19.29 -11.06 -19.17
N ALA A 146 20.32 -10.29 -18.86
CA ALA A 146 21.70 -10.53 -19.28
C ALA A 146 22.48 -11.47 -18.35
N ALA A 147 21.88 -11.95 -17.25
CA ALA A 147 22.54 -12.78 -16.25
C ALA A 147 23.00 -14.12 -16.84
N LYS A 148 24.22 -14.53 -16.48
CA LYS A 148 24.85 -15.79 -16.91
C LYS A 148 25.10 -16.77 -15.77
N THR A 149 24.96 -16.32 -14.52
CA THR A 149 25.12 -17.17 -13.34
C THR A 149 23.99 -16.97 -12.34
N PRO A 150 23.71 -17.97 -11.48
CA PRO A 150 22.72 -17.85 -10.39
C PRO A 150 22.94 -16.62 -9.51
N ASN A 151 24.19 -16.38 -9.11
CA ASN A 151 24.55 -15.28 -8.21
C ASN A 151 24.35 -13.91 -8.88
N GLN A 152 24.66 -13.79 -10.17
CA GLN A 152 24.37 -12.57 -10.94
C GLN A 152 22.88 -12.28 -10.97
N LEU A 153 22.07 -13.30 -11.25
CA LEU A 153 20.62 -13.14 -11.30
C LEU A 153 20.08 -12.70 -9.94
N ILE A 154 20.46 -13.37 -8.84
CA ILE A 154 20.03 -13.01 -7.48
C ILE A 154 20.43 -11.56 -7.14
N ALA A 155 21.69 -11.18 -7.41
CA ALA A 155 22.18 -9.83 -7.12
C ALA A 155 21.43 -8.75 -7.92
N PHE A 156 21.29 -8.95 -9.24
CA PHE A 156 20.56 -8.01 -10.08
C PHE A 156 19.08 -7.94 -9.71
N ARG A 157 18.47 -9.05 -9.29
CA ARG A 157 17.08 -9.09 -8.80
C ARG A 157 16.89 -8.29 -7.52
N PHE A 158 17.81 -8.42 -6.57
CA PHE A 158 17.79 -7.63 -5.34
C PHE A 158 17.87 -6.14 -5.67
N LEU A 159 18.83 -5.74 -6.52
CA LEU A 159 19.04 -4.35 -6.94
C LEU A 159 17.84 -3.82 -7.75
N ALA A 160 17.25 -4.61 -8.64
CA ALA A 160 16.02 -4.24 -9.33
C ALA A 160 14.88 -4.01 -8.34
N GLY A 161 14.76 -4.85 -7.31
CA GLY A 161 13.80 -4.68 -6.22
C GLY A 161 13.96 -3.36 -5.46
N LEU A 162 15.21 -2.92 -5.23
CA LEU A 162 15.50 -1.63 -4.62
C LEU A 162 14.90 -0.49 -5.47
N GLY A 163 15.18 -0.45 -6.78
CA GLY A 163 14.63 0.58 -7.67
C GLY A 163 13.10 0.51 -7.82
N GLY A 164 12.55 -0.70 -7.87
CA GLY A 164 11.13 -0.96 -8.10
C GLY A 164 10.21 -0.44 -6.99
N ALA A 165 10.72 -0.21 -5.78
CA ALA A 165 9.95 0.33 -4.67
C ALA A 165 9.70 1.85 -4.71
N GLY A 166 10.45 2.59 -5.55
CA GLY A 166 10.33 4.06 -5.64
C GLY A 166 8.90 4.55 -5.94
N PRO A 167 8.24 4.05 -7.01
CA PRO A 167 6.85 4.39 -7.34
C PRO A 167 5.85 4.12 -6.20
N PHE A 168 6.03 3.03 -5.46
CA PHE A 168 5.19 2.73 -4.29
C PHE A 168 5.35 3.79 -3.19
N ALA A 169 6.58 4.12 -2.81
CA ALA A 169 6.83 5.06 -1.71
C ALA A 169 6.39 6.49 -2.07
N ILE A 170 6.80 6.98 -3.25
CA ILE A 170 6.64 8.37 -3.67
C ILE A 170 5.23 8.63 -4.22
N GLY A 171 4.61 7.63 -4.84
CA GLY A 171 3.31 7.77 -5.49
C GLY A 171 2.18 8.16 -4.53
N SER A 172 2.24 7.67 -3.29
CA SER A 172 1.28 8.05 -2.24
C SER A 172 1.35 9.54 -1.88
N GLY A 173 2.57 10.10 -1.87
CA GLY A 173 2.85 11.53 -1.64
C GLY A 173 2.38 12.39 -2.81
N ILE A 174 2.72 12.01 -4.05
CA ILE A 174 2.26 12.71 -5.26
C ILE A 174 0.72 12.82 -5.31
N ASN A 175 0.00 11.76 -4.90
CA ASN A 175 -1.45 11.80 -4.80
C ASN A 175 -1.96 12.83 -3.77
N ALA A 176 -1.27 12.99 -2.63
CA ALA A 176 -1.62 13.98 -1.61
C ALA A 176 -1.28 15.41 -2.04
N ASP A 177 -0.22 15.57 -2.83
CA ASP A 177 0.26 16.85 -3.33
C ASP A 177 -0.66 17.43 -4.43
N LEU A 178 -1.19 16.58 -5.32
CA LEU A 178 -1.97 17.00 -6.49
C LEU A 178 -3.49 17.12 -6.25
N PHE A 179 -4.06 16.24 -5.43
CA PHE A 179 -5.52 16.10 -5.31
C PHE A 179 -6.03 16.56 -3.95
N ARG A 180 -7.11 17.35 -3.97
CA ARG A 180 -7.87 17.72 -2.76
C ARG A 180 -8.63 16.49 -2.25
N PRO A 181 -8.96 16.39 -0.94
CA PRO A 181 -9.60 15.21 -0.37
C PRO A 181 -10.85 14.73 -1.12
N GLN A 182 -11.64 15.65 -1.67
CA GLN A 182 -12.87 15.36 -2.41
C GLN A 182 -12.63 14.73 -3.79
N GLU A 183 -11.49 15.01 -4.44
CA GLU A 183 -11.14 14.53 -5.79
C GLU A 183 -10.22 13.30 -5.77
N ARG A 184 -9.66 12.98 -4.60
CA ARG A 184 -8.56 12.02 -4.44
C ARG A 184 -8.99 10.56 -4.67
N GLY A 185 -10.28 10.25 -4.58
CA GLY A 185 -10.80 8.87 -4.65
C GLY A 185 -10.46 8.16 -5.97
N GLN A 186 -10.67 8.82 -7.11
CA GLN A 186 -10.36 8.23 -8.43
C GLN A 186 -8.85 8.06 -8.63
N ALA A 187 -8.05 9.03 -8.19
CA ALA A 187 -6.60 8.98 -8.31
C ALA A 187 -5.98 7.83 -7.48
N ILE A 188 -6.46 7.66 -6.24
CA ILE A 188 -6.07 6.53 -5.39
C ILE A 188 -6.49 5.20 -6.04
N ALA A 189 -7.69 5.12 -6.61
CA ALA A 189 -8.17 3.89 -7.23
C ALA A 189 -7.24 3.43 -8.37
N VAL A 190 -6.85 4.34 -9.29
CA VAL A 190 -5.92 4.01 -10.39
C VAL A 190 -4.56 3.58 -9.84
N TYR A 191 -4.03 4.31 -8.86
CA TYR A 191 -2.74 4.01 -8.25
C TYR A 191 -2.70 2.66 -7.52
N VAL A 192 -3.77 2.30 -6.82
CA VAL A 192 -3.88 1.05 -6.05
C VAL A 192 -4.21 -0.15 -6.93
N LEU A 193 -5.02 0.03 -7.98
CA LEU A 193 -5.36 -1.05 -8.91
C LEU A 193 -4.15 -1.50 -9.75
N ALA A 194 -3.30 -0.57 -10.17
CA ALA A 194 -2.10 -0.85 -10.96
C ALA A 194 -1.28 -2.06 -10.44
N PRO A 195 -0.78 -2.09 -9.20
CA PRO A 195 -0.01 -3.22 -8.71
C PRO A 195 -0.85 -4.51 -8.55
N LEU A 196 -2.15 -4.42 -8.29
CA LEU A 196 -3.00 -5.62 -8.20
C LEU A 196 -3.11 -6.32 -9.56
N VAL A 197 -3.28 -5.55 -10.63
CA VAL A 197 -3.29 -6.08 -12.00
C VAL A 197 -1.91 -6.59 -12.39
N GLY A 198 -0.86 -5.86 -12.03
CA GLY A 198 0.52 -6.19 -12.40
C GLY A 198 0.97 -7.57 -11.90
N VAL A 199 0.67 -7.92 -10.65
CA VAL A 199 1.03 -9.22 -10.06
C VAL A 199 0.41 -10.39 -10.82
N VAL A 200 -0.75 -10.21 -11.44
CA VAL A 200 -1.46 -11.26 -12.18
C VAL A 200 -1.08 -11.29 -13.66
N VAL A 201 -0.94 -10.12 -14.29
CA VAL A 201 -0.50 -10.00 -15.69
C VAL A 201 0.94 -10.48 -15.87
N GLY A 202 1.79 -10.31 -14.85
CA GLY A 202 3.19 -10.74 -14.89
C GLY A 202 3.35 -12.21 -15.26
N PRO A 203 2.84 -13.16 -14.46
CA PRO A 203 2.92 -14.58 -14.78
C PRO A 203 2.24 -14.96 -16.08
N ILE A 204 1.11 -14.33 -16.46
CA ILE A 204 0.48 -14.58 -17.76
C ILE A 204 1.45 -14.24 -18.89
N ALA A 205 2.02 -13.03 -18.89
CA ALA A 205 3.01 -12.62 -19.89
C ALA A 205 4.25 -13.51 -19.84
N GLY A 206 4.73 -13.85 -18.64
CA GLY A 206 5.88 -14.73 -18.42
C GLY A 206 5.69 -16.11 -19.04
N GLY A 207 4.51 -16.72 -18.89
CA GLY A 207 4.22 -18.04 -19.45
C GLY A 207 4.32 -18.09 -20.97
N PHE A 208 3.79 -17.08 -21.66
CA PHE A 208 3.90 -16.96 -23.12
C PHE A 208 5.33 -16.63 -23.56
N LEU A 209 6.01 -15.71 -22.86
CA LEU A 209 7.40 -15.36 -23.19
C LEU A 209 8.34 -16.55 -23.03
N VAL A 210 8.22 -17.31 -21.94
CA VAL A 210 9.06 -18.50 -21.70
C VAL A 210 8.79 -19.59 -22.73
N GLN A 211 7.52 -19.82 -23.08
CA GLN A 211 7.16 -20.90 -24.01
C GLN A 211 7.55 -20.61 -25.46
N TYR A 212 7.38 -19.36 -25.93
CA TYR A 212 7.58 -19.01 -27.34
C TYR A 212 8.91 -18.29 -27.64
N THR A 213 9.62 -17.82 -26.61
CA THR A 213 10.89 -17.09 -26.78
C THR A 213 11.97 -17.62 -25.82
N SER A 214 12.32 -16.86 -24.78
CA SER A 214 13.21 -17.27 -23.71
C SER A 214 12.84 -16.56 -22.40
N TRP A 215 13.26 -17.11 -21.27
CA TRP A 215 13.01 -16.49 -19.97
C TRP A 215 13.64 -15.10 -19.83
N ARG A 216 14.69 -14.80 -20.60
CA ARG A 216 15.34 -13.48 -20.59
C ARG A 216 14.41 -12.36 -21.04
N TRP A 217 13.51 -12.65 -21.98
CA TRP A 217 12.52 -11.69 -22.46
C TRP A 217 11.50 -11.28 -21.39
N CYS A 218 11.30 -12.09 -20.34
CA CYS A 218 10.51 -11.68 -19.17
C CYS A 218 11.06 -10.40 -18.53
N PHE A 219 12.36 -10.16 -18.64
CA PHE A 219 13.03 -8.95 -18.16
C PHE A 219 13.05 -7.85 -19.20
N TYR A 220 13.46 -8.17 -20.43
CA TYR A 220 13.61 -7.17 -21.48
C TYR A 220 12.29 -6.48 -21.85
N VAL A 221 11.17 -7.21 -21.96
CA VAL A 221 9.88 -6.60 -22.29
C VAL A 221 9.47 -5.56 -21.24
N VAL A 222 9.62 -5.89 -19.96
CA VAL A 222 9.25 -4.98 -18.86
C VAL A 222 10.22 -3.79 -18.80
N SER A 223 11.51 -4.01 -19.05
CA SER A 223 12.50 -2.93 -19.14
C SER A 223 12.23 -1.99 -20.31
N ILE A 224 11.89 -2.51 -21.50
CA ILE A 224 11.58 -1.71 -22.69
C ILE A 224 10.33 -0.88 -22.44
N ALA A 225 9.27 -1.49 -21.88
CA ALA A 225 8.08 -0.77 -21.47
C ALA A 225 8.40 0.32 -20.44
N GLY A 226 9.22 0.00 -19.42
CA GLY A 226 9.68 0.96 -18.42
C GLY A 226 10.47 2.11 -19.03
N ALA A 227 11.38 1.85 -19.96
CA ALA A 227 12.15 2.85 -20.68
C ALA A 227 11.25 3.75 -21.55
N ALA A 228 10.25 3.18 -22.23
CA ALA A 228 9.29 3.97 -23.00
C ALA A 228 8.49 4.92 -22.09
N VAL A 229 8.01 4.43 -20.95
CA VAL A 229 7.31 5.25 -19.95
C VAL A 229 8.23 6.30 -19.33
N GLN A 230 9.51 5.96 -19.12
CA GLN A 230 10.53 6.89 -18.64
C GLN A 230 10.72 8.06 -19.61
N ILE A 231 10.99 7.75 -20.88
CA ILE A 231 11.24 8.73 -21.94
C ILE A 231 10.02 9.62 -22.15
N VAL A 232 8.83 9.02 -22.25
CA VAL A 232 7.57 9.77 -22.41
C VAL A 232 7.28 10.58 -21.15
N GLY A 233 7.59 10.07 -19.96
CA GLY A 233 7.31 10.71 -18.68
C GLY A 233 8.23 11.87 -18.32
N LEU A 234 9.48 11.90 -18.81
CA LEU A 234 10.46 12.96 -18.54
C LEU A 234 9.90 14.40 -18.72
N PRO A 235 9.23 14.75 -19.84
CA PRO A 235 8.68 16.10 -20.01
C PRO A 235 7.46 16.40 -19.12
N TYR A 236 6.73 15.38 -18.65
CA TYR A 236 5.49 15.55 -17.90
C TYR A 236 5.66 15.51 -16.39
N PHE A 237 6.70 14.84 -15.88
CA PHE A 237 7.01 14.75 -14.45
C PHE A 237 7.59 16.04 -13.89
N ARG A 238 6.70 17.01 -13.64
CA ARG A 238 7.04 18.22 -12.89
C ARG A 238 7.03 17.95 -11.39
N GLU A 239 7.85 18.72 -10.68
CA GLU A 239 7.89 18.66 -9.22
C GLU A 239 6.52 19.01 -8.62
N THR A 240 6.02 18.14 -7.74
CA THR A 240 4.71 18.29 -7.09
C THR A 240 4.83 18.69 -5.62
N TYR A 241 6.02 18.61 -5.03
CA TYR A 241 6.16 18.85 -3.61
C TYR A 241 6.18 20.35 -3.30
N ALA A 242 5.15 20.81 -2.59
CA ALA A 242 4.94 22.22 -2.24
C ALA A 242 6.15 22.87 -1.56
N PRO A 243 6.81 22.26 -0.56
CA PRO A 243 7.99 22.85 0.09
C PRO A 243 9.16 23.12 -0.87
N VAL A 244 9.46 22.19 -1.78
CA VAL A 244 10.53 22.36 -2.78
C VAL A 244 10.17 23.46 -3.78
N LEU A 245 8.89 23.58 -4.17
CA LEU A 245 8.42 24.65 -5.04
C LEU A 245 8.52 26.02 -4.36
N LEU A 246 8.12 26.12 -3.09
CA LEU A 246 8.23 27.35 -2.30
C LEU A 246 9.69 27.74 -2.05
N GLN A 247 10.59 26.78 -1.79
CA GLN A 247 12.03 27.07 -1.70
C GLN A 247 12.61 27.59 -3.01
N ARG A 248 12.17 27.05 -4.16
CA ARG A 248 12.56 27.57 -5.48
C ARG A 248 12.01 28.97 -5.72
N LYS A 249 10.76 29.24 -5.31
CA LYS A 249 10.14 30.58 -5.35
C LYS A 249 10.89 31.56 -4.45
N CYS A 250 11.21 31.18 -3.22
CA CYS A 250 11.98 31.96 -2.27
C CYS A 250 13.36 32.33 -2.83
N LYS A 251 14.14 31.36 -3.33
CA LYS A 251 15.44 31.64 -3.97
C LYS A 251 15.33 32.55 -5.20
N ARG A 252 14.24 32.46 -5.97
CA ARG A 252 13.97 33.36 -7.10
C ARG A 252 13.67 34.77 -6.59
N LEU A 253 12.85 34.91 -5.56
CA LEU A 253 12.50 36.18 -4.94
C LEU A 253 13.69 36.85 -4.27
N GLN A 254 14.48 36.13 -3.48
CA GLN A 254 15.74 36.62 -2.88
C GLN A 254 16.67 37.24 -3.93
N LYS A 255 16.77 36.61 -5.11
CA LYS A 255 17.57 37.15 -6.23
C LYS A 255 16.95 38.39 -6.87
N SER A 256 15.62 38.42 -7.07
CA SER A 256 14.95 39.56 -7.73
C SER A 256 14.78 40.77 -6.81
N THR A 257 14.59 40.56 -5.50
CA THR A 257 14.39 41.62 -4.51
C THR A 257 15.68 42.01 -3.78
N GLN A 258 16.77 41.26 -3.98
CA GLN A 258 18.02 41.36 -3.22
C GLN A 258 17.85 41.30 -1.69
N ASN A 259 16.75 40.69 -1.21
CA ASN A 259 16.49 40.51 0.21
C ASN A 259 16.90 39.08 0.64
N PRO A 260 18.01 38.90 1.39
CA PRO A 260 18.44 37.59 1.87
C PRO A 260 17.60 37.04 3.03
N ASP A 261 16.79 37.88 3.68
CA ASP A 261 16.02 37.52 4.87
C ASP A 261 14.72 36.78 4.56
N LEU A 262 14.39 36.61 3.27
CA LEU A 262 13.23 35.81 2.86
C LEU A 262 13.44 34.34 3.24
N TYR A 263 12.45 33.74 3.91
CA TYR A 263 12.50 32.34 4.33
C TYR A 263 11.17 31.65 4.06
N THR A 264 11.19 30.32 4.04
CA THR A 264 9.99 29.48 3.95
C THR A 264 9.73 28.81 5.30
N GLU A 265 8.48 28.41 5.58
CA GLU A 265 8.11 27.65 6.79
C GLU A 265 8.93 26.36 6.98
N HIS A 266 9.56 25.86 5.92
CA HIS A 266 10.26 24.58 5.87
C HIS A 266 11.79 24.69 5.95
N ASP A 267 12.36 25.90 6.03
CA ASP A 267 13.82 26.09 6.08
C ASP A 267 14.45 25.77 7.45
N SER A 268 13.63 25.59 8.49
CA SER A 268 14.08 25.37 9.87
C SER A 268 14.52 23.93 10.20
N VAL A 269 14.39 22.98 9.26
CA VAL A 269 14.59 21.55 9.58
C VAL A 269 15.89 20.98 9.02
N SER A 270 16.71 20.41 9.90
CA SER A 270 17.97 19.75 9.56
C SER A 270 17.76 18.49 8.70
N MET A 271 18.42 18.42 7.55
CA MET A 271 18.25 17.34 6.55
C MET A 271 18.62 15.93 7.09
N PRO A 272 19.76 15.73 7.78
CA PRO A 272 20.07 14.44 8.40
C PRO A 272 19.07 14.04 9.48
N GLU A 273 18.49 15.02 10.17
CA GLU A 273 17.52 14.79 11.23
C GLU A 273 16.17 14.33 10.67
N LEU A 274 15.68 14.94 9.58
CA LEU A 274 14.50 14.48 8.86
C LEU A 274 14.65 13.05 8.33
N LEU A 275 15.78 12.75 7.67
CA LEU A 275 16.06 11.40 7.16
C LEU A 275 16.09 10.38 8.31
N ARG A 276 16.77 10.72 9.42
CA ARG A 276 16.86 9.87 10.61
C ARG A 276 15.49 9.62 11.23
N ILE A 277 14.70 10.67 11.44
CA ILE A 277 13.37 10.58 12.05
C ILE A 277 12.48 9.69 11.19
N SER A 278 12.46 9.91 9.87
CA SER A 278 11.55 9.18 8.99
C SER A 278 11.98 7.73 8.73
N ALA A 279 13.28 7.42 8.75
CA ALA A 279 13.76 6.04 8.68
C ALA A 279 13.48 5.26 9.97
N ILE A 280 13.57 5.89 11.15
CA ILE A 280 13.39 5.22 12.45
C ILE A 280 11.92 5.10 12.84
N ARG A 281 11.06 6.03 12.43
CA ARG A 281 9.65 6.10 12.90
C ARG A 281 8.83 4.83 12.57
N PRO A 282 8.92 4.21 11.37
CA PRO A 282 8.24 2.96 11.09
C PRO A 282 8.62 1.84 12.08
N PHE A 283 9.91 1.72 12.42
CA PHE A 283 10.38 0.72 13.40
C PHE A 283 9.90 1.05 14.81
N LYS A 284 9.86 2.32 15.21
CA LYS A 284 9.26 2.73 16.50
C LYS A 284 7.78 2.40 16.55
N LEU A 285 7.01 2.69 15.49
CA LEU A 285 5.58 2.35 15.43
C LEU A 285 5.40 0.83 15.48
N LEU A 286 6.20 0.07 14.74
CA LEU A 286 6.18 -1.39 14.79
C LEU A 286 6.56 -1.93 16.18
N GLY A 287 7.51 -1.33 16.87
CA GLY A 287 7.94 -1.77 18.21
C GLY A 287 7.02 -1.35 19.35
N THR A 288 6.26 -0.25 19.20
CA THR A 288 5.50 0.35 20.31
C THR A 288 3.98 0.28 20.15
N GLN A 289 3.47 0.12 18.93
CA GLN A 289 2.03 0.21 18.66
C GLN A 289 1.42 -1.16 18.35
N PRO A 290 0.61 -1.74 19.27
CA PRO A 290 0.03 -3.07 19.09
C PRO A 290 -0.85 -3.20 17.84
N ILE A 291 -1.60 -2.14 17.51
CA ILE A 291 -2.45 -2.11 16.30
C ILE A 291 -1.60 -2.25 15.03
N VAL A 292 -0.47 -1.54 14.96
CA VAL A 292 0.46 -1.64 13.82
C VAL A 292 1.07 -3.04 13.78
N GLN A 293 1.43 -3.62 14.92
CA GLN A 293 2.01 -4.98 14.99
C GLN A 293 1.06 -6.05 14.44
N VAL A 294 -0.18 -6.05 14.92
CA VAL A 294 -1.21 -7.01 14.50
C VAL A 294 -1.46 -6.88 12.99
N TRP A 295 -1.69 -5.67 12.49
CA TRP A 295 -1.94 -5.47 11.06
C TRP A 295 -0.72 -5.71 10.17
N SER A 296 0.48 -5.35 10.64
CA SER A 296 1.72 -5.66 9.91
C SER A 296 1.88 -7.16 9.76
N LEU A 297 1.73 -7.94 10.84
CA LEU A 297 1.86 -9.40 10.80
C LEU A 297 0.79 -10.02 9.90
N TYR A 298 -0.46 -9.55 10.02
CA TYR A 298 -1.56 -10.10 9.25
C TYR A 298 -1.43 -9.80 7.76
N CYS A 299 -1.21 -8.54 7.37
CA CYS A 299 -0.97 -8.17 5.97
C CYS A 299 0.26 -8.89 5.40
N ALA A 300 1.27 -9.13 6.23
CA ALA A 300 2.47 -9.83 5.81
C ALA A 300 2.23 -11.31 5.56
N TYR A 301 1.43 -11.95 6.41
CA TYR A 301 0.96 -13.31 6.21
C TYR A 301 0.15 -13.44 4.90
N LEU A 302 -0.81 -12.55 4.65
CA LEU A 302 -1.63 -12.55 3.44
C LEU A 302 -0.79 -12.41 2.16
N TRP A 303 0.13 -11.45 2.14
CA TRP A 303 0.99 -11.26 0.98
C TRP A 303 2.01 -12.38 0.80
N GLY A 304 2.52 -12.93 1.89
CA GLY A 304 3.41 -14.08 1.85
C GLY A 304 2.74 -15.29 1.20
N ILE A 305 1.48 -15.58 1.54
CA ILE A 305 0.73 -16.66 0.88
C ILE A 305 0.45 -16.31 -0.57
N LEU A 306 0.11 -15.06 -0.90
CA LEU A 306 -0.16 -14.69 -2.29
C LEU A 306 1.08 -14.91 -3.17
N TYR A 307 2.27 -14.51 -2.72
CA TYR A 307 3.51 -14.79 -3.46
C TYR A 307 3.94 -16.25 -3.44
N LEU A 308 3.66 -16.99 -2.36
CA LEU A 308 3.86 -18.44 -2.32
C LEU A 308 2.98 -19.14 -3.36
N LEU A 309 1.72 -18.73 -3.45
CA LEU A 309 0.77 -19.23 -4.43
C LEU A 309 1.24 -18.87 -5.84
N ILE A 310 1.62 -17.61 -6.11
CA ILE A 310 2.20 -17.21 -7.42
C ILE A 310 3.43 -18.06 -7.78
N ALA A 311 4.34 -18.31 -6.84
CA ALA A 311 5.55 -19.09 -7.15
C ALA A 311 5.24 -20.56 -7.50
N THR A 312 4.14 -21.11 -7.00
CA THR A 312 3.79 -22.54 -7.13
C THR A 312 2.59 -22.80 -8.03
N PHE A 313 1.86 -21.76 -8.43
CA PHE A 313 0.67 -21.85 -9.26
C PHE A 313 0.91 -22.56 -10.60
N PRO A 314 2.00 -22.27 -11.34
CA PRO A 314 2.25 -22.94 -12.62
C PRO A 314 2.37 -24.46 -12.47
N ASN A 315 2.98 -24.91 -11.37
CA ASN A 315 3.24 -26.33 -11.11
C ASN A 315 1.94 -27.13 -10.96
N VAL A 316 0.86 -26.53 -10.44
CA VAL A 316 -0.44 -27.20 -10.38
C VAL A 316 -0.89 -27.58 -11.79
N TRP A 317 -0.78 -26.66 -12.74
CA TRP A 317 -1.27 -26.86 -14.10
C TRP A 317 -0.33 -27.73 -14.94
N THR A 318 0.98 -27.53 -14.84
CA THR A 318 1.96 -28.32 -15.59
C THR A 318 2.10 -29.73 -15.04
N ASP A 319 2.11 -29.90 -13.72
CA ASP A 319 2.45 -31.19 -13.10
C ASP A 319 1.20 -32.04 -12.85
N THR A 320 0.10 -31.43 -12.42
CA THR A 320 -1.14 -32.15 -12.08
C THR A 320 -2.05 -32.30 -13.29
N TYR A 321 -2.27 -31.22 -14.04
CA TYR A 321 -3.21 -31.18 -15.17
C TYR A 321 -2.54 -31.34 -16.54
N LYS A 322 -1.20 -31.41 -16.58
CA LYS A 322 -0.40 -31.61 -17.81
C LYS A 322 -0.64 -30.56 -18.89
N GLU A 323 -1.00 -29.34 -18.49
CA GLU A 323 -1.14 -28.21 -19.39
C GLU A 323 0.24 -27.66 -19.82
N SER A 324 0.29 -27.02 -20.99
CA SER A 324 1.50 -26.28 -21.39
C SER A 324 1.72 -25.05 -20.51
N ILE A 325 2.95 -24.55 -20.42
CA ILE A 325 3.31 -23.42 -19.53
C ILE A 325 2.45 -22.18 -19.80
N SER A 326 2.18 -21.85 -21.07
CA SER A 326 1.34 -20.71 -21.46
C SER A 326 -0.12 -20.90 -21.06
N ILE A 327 -0.70 -22.07 -21.32
CA ILE A 327 -2.10 -22.39 -20.94
C ILE A 327 -2.22 -22.42 -19.41
N GLY A 328 -1.29 -23.07 -18.72
CA GLY A 328 -1.22 -23.09 -17.27
C GLY A 328 -1.12 -21.69 -16.67
N SER A 329 -0.42 -20.77 -17.35
CA SER A 329 -0.33 -19.37 -16.93
C SER A 329 -1.61 -18.57 -17.19
N LEU A 330 -2.51 -18.97 -18.08
CA LEU A 330 -3.81 -18.31 -18.23
C LEU A 330 -4.71 -18.50 -17.01
N ASN A 331 -4.51 -19.58 -16.23
CA ASN A 331 -5.28 -19.83 -15.02
C ASN A 331 -5.12 -18.70 -13.96
N TYR A 332 -4.08 -17.88 -14.04
CA TYR A 332 -3.93 -16.68 -13.21
C TYR A 332 -5.07 -15.66 -13.41
N ILE A 333 -5.82 -15.73 -14.52
CA ILE A 333 -7.04 -14.95 -14.73
C ILE A 333 -8.05 -15.20 -13.60
N SER A 334 -8.06 -16.38 -12.97
CA SER A 334 -8.92 -16.66 -11.83
C SER A 334 -8.63 -15.73 -10.64
N LEU A 335 -7.36 -15.53 -10.29
CA LEU A 335 -6.92 -14.55 -9.29
C LEU A 335 -7.31 -13.13 -9.71
N PHE A 336 -7.11 -12.77 -10.98
CA PHE A 336 -7.51 -11.47 -11.51
C PHE A 336 -9.00 -11.18 -11.31
N ILE A 337 -9.86 -12.15 -11.67
CA ILE A 337 -11.31 -12.02 -11.54
C ILE A 337 -11.68 -11.88 -10.07
N GLY A 338 -11.14 -12.72 -9.19
CA GLY A 338 -11.39 -12.66 -7.75
C GLY A 338 -10.99 -11.32 -7.12
N MET A 339 -9.75 -10.90 -7.36
CA MET A 339 -9.20 -9.63 -6.90
C MET A 339 -9.98 -8.43 -7.47
N GLY A 340 -10.31 -8.47 -8.76
CA GLY A 340 -11.06 -7.45 -9.47
C GLY A 340 -12.47 -7.29 -8.91
N LEU A 341 -13.23 -8.38 -8.80
CA LEU A 341 -14.59 -8.38 -8.23
C LEU A 341 -14.59 -7.88 -6.79
N ALA A 342 -13.65 -8.32 -5.95
CA ALA A 342 -13.55 -7.84 -4.58
C ALA A 342 -13.18 -6.34 -4.52
N SER A 343 -12.23 -5.89 -5.35
CA SER A 343 -11.83 -4.48 -5.40
C SER A 343 -12.94 -3.55 -5.87
N GLN A 344 -13.87 -4.04 -6.69
CA GLN A 344 -14.96 -3.24 -7.26
C GLN A 344 -16.23 -3.35 -6.43
N VAL A 345 -16.69 -4.57 -6.15
CA VAL A 345 -17.96 -4.80 -5.46
C VAL A 345 -17.75 -4.78 -3.95
N GLY A 346 -16.74 -5.50 -3.46
CA GLY A 346 -16.44 -5.61 -2.03
C GLY A 346 -16.13 -4.27 -1.37
N THR A 347 -15.32 -3.42 -2.01
CA THR A 347 -15.00 -2.08 -1.51
C THR A 347 -16.22 -1.17 -1.46
N ARG A 348 -17.06 -1.17 -2.50
CA ARG A 348 -18.31 -0.38 -2.53
C ARG A 348 -19.27 -0.83 -1.44
N ILE A 349 -19.36 -2.13 -1.18
CA ILE A 349 -20.13 -2.66 -0.05
C ILE A 349 -19.53 -2.18 1.27
N ALA A 350 -18.20 -2.22 1.41
CA ALA A 350 -17.50 -1.76 2.59
C ALA A 350 -17.73 -0.28 2.87
N ASP A 351 -17.64 0.57 1.84
CA ASP A 351 -17.87 2.01 1.94
C ASP A 351 -19.32 2.33 2.29
N ARG A 352 -20.30 1.64 1.67
CA ARG A 352 -21.72 1.78 2.01
C ARG A 352 -21.99 1.40 3.46
N TYR A 353 -21.38 0.31 3.93
CA TYR A 353 -21.54 -0.14 5.31
C TYR A 353 -20.88 0.82 6.30
N TYR A 354 -19.68 1.31 5.99
CA TYR A 354 -18.98 2.33 6.74
C TYR A 354 -19.82 3.62 6.85
N ALA A 355 -20.34 4.13 5.72
CA ALA A 355 -21.19 5.32 5.71
C ALA A 355 -22.47 5.15 6.55
N LYS A 356 -23.08 3.96 6.52
CA LYS A 356 -24.23 3.62 7.35
C LYS A 356 -23.89 3.66 8.85
N LEU A 357 -22.71 3.19 9.24
CA LEU A 357 -22.26 3.26 10.63
C LEU A 357 -21.91 4.68 11.06
N CYS A 358 -21.26 5.48 10.19
CA CYS A 358 -21.04 6.91 10.43
C CYS A 358 -22.35 7.65 10.65
N ALA A 359 -23.37 7.42 9.81
CA ALA A 359 -24.68 8.04 9.95
C ALA A 359 -25.35 7.68 11.28
N LYS A 360 -25.18 6.44 11.77
CA LYS A 360 -25.66 6.02 13.10
C LYS A 360 -24.89 6.65 14.26
N ASN A 361 -23.66 7.11 14.03
CA ASN A 361 -22.78 7.71 15.03
C ASN A 361 -22.73 9.25 14.91
N GLY A 362 -23.87 9.89 14.61
CA GLY A 362 -23.97 11.34 14.49
C GLY A 362 -23.09 11.94 13.38
N GLY A 363 -22.75 11.15 12.35
CA GLY A 363 -21.88 11.56 11.25
C GLY A 363 -20.37 11.42 11.52
N GLN A 364 -19.96 11.02 12.73
CA GLN A 364 -18.55 10.84 13.07
C GLN A 364 -18.06 9.45 12.68
N GLY A 365 -17.03 9.39 11.82
CA GLY A 365 -16.39 8.16 11.39
C GLY A 365 -15.34 7.65 12.37
N LEU A 366 -15.42 6.36 12.69
CA LEU A 366 -14.45 5.64 13.52
C LEU A 366 -13.75 4.56 12.68
N PRO A 367 -12.43 4.37 12.80
CA PRO A 367 -11.68 3.29 12.14
C PRO A 367 -12.35 1.91 12.30
N GLU A 368 -12.90 1.63 13.47
CA GLU A 368 -13.53 0.36 13.85
C GLU A 368 -14.73 -0.01 12.98
N PHE A 369 -15.36 0.96 12.31
CA PHE A 369 -16.46 0.72 11.39
C PHE A 369 -16.04 -0.06 10.13
N ARG A 370 -14.74 -0.18 9.86
CA ARG A 370 -14.20 -1.01 8.77
C ARG A 370 -14.08 -2.50 9.15
N LEU A 371 -14.02 -2.81 10.45
CA LEU A 371 -13.73 -4.16 10.96
C LEU A 371 -14.80 -5.22 10.65
N PRO A 372 -16.12 -4.92 10.58
CA PRO A 372 -17.12 -5.95 10.26
C PRO A 372 -16.93 -6.60 8.89
N ILE A 373 -16.57 -5.82 7.88
CA ILE A 373 -16.27 -6.34 6.53
C ILE A 373 -14.95 -7.10 6.51
N LEU A 374 -14.02 -6.67 7.36
CA LEU A 374 -12.72 -7.31 7.52
C LEU A 374 -12.86 -8.70 8.16
N ILE A 375 -13.72 -8.87 9.17
CA ILE A 375 -14.08 -10.18 9.74
C ILE A 375 -14.67 -11.10 8.65
N PHE A 376 -15.51 -10.57 7.76
CA PHE A 376 -16.05 -11.34 6.65
C PHE A 376 -14.95 -11.78 5.66
N GLY A 377 -14.01 -10.89 5.32
CA GLY A 377 -12.81 -11.23 4.56
C GLY A 377 -11.99 -12.35 5.22
N ALA A 378 -11.80 -12.27 6.53
CA ALA A 378 -10.98 -13.21 7.29
C ALA A 378 -11.54 -14.64 7.28
N CYS A 379 -12.87 -14.77 7.20
CA CYS A 379 -13.55 -16.05 7.05
C CYS A 379 -13.47 -16.60 5.62
N ILE A 380 -13.45 -15.73 4.60
CA ILE A 380 -13.41 -16.13 3.18
C ILE A 380 -12.04 -16.72 2.78
N ILE A 381 -10.95 -16.18 3.34
CA ILE A 381 -9.60 -16.57 2.95
C ILE A 381 -9.30 -18.05 3.21
N PRO A 382 -9.58 -18.62 4.41
CA PRO A 382 -9.47 -20.05 4.65
C PRO A 382 -10.32 -20.87 3.68
N VAL A 383 -11.55 -20.44 3.37
CA VAL A 383 -12.44 -21.15 2.42
C VAL A 383 -11.78 -21.24 1.05
N GLY A 384 -11.20 -20.14 0.55
CA GLY A 384 -10.47 -20.13 -0.71
C GLY A 384 -9.25 -21.05 -0.70
N LEU A 385 -8.46 -21.05 0.39
CA LEU A 385 -7.27 -21.90 0.53
C LEU A 385 -7.61 -23.39 0.64
N PHE A 386 -8.61 -23.76 1.43
CA PHE A 386 -9.09 -25.15 1.50
C PHE A 386 -9.61 -25.61 0.13
N TRP A 387 -10.42 -24.78 -0.52
CA TRP A 387 -10.96 -25.09 -1.84
C TRP A 387 -9.85 -25.31 -2.86
N TYR A 388 -8.91 -24.37 -2.96
CA TYR A 388 -7.76 -24.46 -3.86
C TYR A 388 -6.92 -25.72 -3.61
N GLY A 389 -6.53 -25.95 -2.35
CA GLY A 389 -5.66 -27.08 -2.00
C GLY A 389 -6.27 -28.45 -2.28
N TRP A 390 -7.53 -28.67 -1.88
CA TRP A 390 -8.16 -29.99 -2.01
C TRP A 390 -8.69 -30.27 -3.42
N SER A 391 -8.95 -29.23 -4.21
CA SER A 391 -9.36 -29.39 -5.61
C SER A 391 -8.19 -29.54 -6.59
N ALA A 392 -6.94 -29.24 -6.19
CA ALA A 392 -5.75 -29.41 -7.03
C ALA A 392 -5.36 -30.89 -7.17
N ARG A 393 -6.16 -31.65 -7.92
CA ARG A 393 -5.99 -33.11 -8.12
C ARG A 393 -6.35 -33.51 -9.55
N PRO A 394 -5.72 -34.57 -10.11
CA PRO A 394 -5.97 -34.99 -11.50
C PRO A 394 -7.43 -35.39 -11.78
N ASN A 395 -8.14 -35.90 -10.77
CA ASN A 395 -9.50 -36.42 -10.90
C ASN A 395 -10.60 -35.35 -10.75
N VAL A 396 -10.23 -34.10 -10.49
CA VAL A 396 -11.16 -32.99 -10.31
C VAL A 396 -11.06 -32.07 -11.53
N HIS A 397 -12.16 -31.44 -11.95
CA HIS A 397 -12.12 -30.53 -13.09
C HIS A 397 -11.19 -29.34 -12.82
N TRP A 398 -10.32 -29.00 -13.79
CA TRP A 398 -9.28 -27.94 -13.68
C TRP A 398 -9.83 -26.57 -13.27
N ILE A 399 -11.12 -26.30 -13.48
CA ILE A 399 -11.74 -25.04 -13.03
C ILE A 399 -11.89 -24.94 -11.49
N MET A 400 -11.86 -26.06 -10.76
CA MET A 400 -12.12 -26.06 -9.32
C MET A 400 -11.01 -25.38 -8.51
N PRO A 401 -9.71 -25.63 -8.76
CA PRO A 401 -8.65 -24.84 -8.13
C PRO A 401 -8.74 -23.35 -8.47
N ASN A 402 -9.12 -23.01 -9.71
CA ASN A 402 -9.31 -21.62 -10.13
C ASN A 402 -10.39 -20.90 -9.30
N ILE A 403 -11.52 -21.56 -9.00
CA ILE A 403 -12.55 -21.00 -8.12
C ILE A 403 -11.97 -20.71 -6.73
N GLY A 404 -11.22 -21.65 -6.16
CA GLY A 404 -10.56 -21.46 -4.86
C GLY A 404 -9.56 -20.30 -4.87
N ALA A 405 -8.74 -20.20 -5.93
CA ALA A 405 -7.79 -19.12 -6.12
C ALA A 405 -8.48 -17.75 -6.24
N ALA A 406 -9.60 -17.67 -6.97
CA ALA A 406 -10.40 -16.45 -7.10
C ALA A 406 -10.98 -16.00 -5.74
N ILE A 407 -11.53 -16.94 -4.95
CA ILE A 407 -12.05 -16.67 -3.61
C ILE A 407 -10.94 -16.14 -2.70
N TYR A 408 -9.78 -16.81 -2.69
CA TYR A 408 -8.62 -16.41 -1.90
C TYR A 408 -8.08 -15.02 -2.32
N GLY A 409 -7.89 -14.78 -3.62
CA GLY A 409 -7.40 -13.51 -4.13
C GLY A 409 -8.35 -12.36 -3.84
N GLY A 410 -9.66 -12.61 -3.96
CA GLY A 410 -10.70 -11.64 -3.62
C GLY A 410 -10.71 -11.27 -2.14
N GLY A 411 -10.70 -12.27 -1.24
CA GLY A 411 -10.62 -12.05 0.20
C GLY A 411 -9.37 -11.26 0.59
N THR A 412 -8.21 -11.67 0.07
CA THR A 412 -6.91 -11.02 0.33
C THR A 412 -6.92 -9.52 -0.04
N VAL A 413 -7.43 -9.16 -1.21
CA VAL A 413 -7.49 -7.76 -1.65
C VAL A 413 -8.47 -6.93 -0.82
N LEU A 414 -9.66 -7.48 -0.54
CA LEU A 414 -10.66 -6.79 0.27
C LEU A 414 -10.12 -6.43 1.65
N GLU A 415 -9.44 -7.38 2.30
CA GLU A 415 -8.84 -7.16 3.61
C GLU A 415 -7.73 -6.13 3.58
N ILE A 416 -6.78 -6.23 2.64
CA ILE A 416 -5.68 -5.27 2.53
C ILE A 416 -6.22 -3.85 2.41
N LEU A 417 -7.23 -3.62 1.57
CA LEU A 417 -7.83 -2.30 1.39
C LEU A 417 -8.49 -1.79 2.69
N CYS A 418 -9.18 -2.67 3.41
CA CYS A 418 -9.83 -2.32 4.67
C CYS A 418 -8.82 -2.04 5.79
N VAL A 419 -7.73 -2.82 5.88
CA VAL A 419 -6.62 -2.59 6.82
C VAL A 419 -5.91 -1.27 6.53
N MET A 420 -5.61 -1.00 5.26
CA MET A 420 -4.98 0.27 4.87
C MET A 420 -5.86 1.46 5.28
N GLY A 421 -7.17 1.41 5.01
CA GLY A 421 -8.11 2.43 5.46
C GLY A 421 -8.13 2.57 6.99
N TYR A 422 -8.15 1.46 7.72
CA TYR A 422 -8.14 1.45 9.18
C TYR A 422 -6.89 2.13 9.76
N ILE A 423 -5.71 1.83 9.23
CA ILE A 423 -4.44 2.42 9.68
C ILE A 423 -4.39 3.92 9.38
N ILE A 424 -4.84 4.32 8.19
CA ILE A 424 -4.90 5.73 7.79
C ILE A 424 -5.83 6.50 8.75
N ASP A 425 -7.02 5.97 9.01
CA ASP A 425 -8.01 6.62 9.88
C ASP A 425 -7.55 6.65 11.34
N THR A 426 -6.77 5.65 11.79
CA THR A 426 -6.27 5.56 13.17
C THR A 426 -5.11 6.52 13.45
N TYR A 427 -4.14 6.63 12.54
CA TYR A 427 -2.88 7.34 12.80
C TYR A 427 -2.77 8.71 12.12
N GLN A 428 -3.65 9.04 11.17
CA GLN A 428 -3.76 10.33 10.45
C GLN A 428 -2.41 11.04 10.18
N LYS A 429 -1.93 11.85 11.14
CA LYS A 429 -0.63 12.54 11.11
C LYS A 429 0.55 11.61 10.85
N TYR A 430 0.53 10.39 11.38
CA TYR A 430 1.60 9.40 11.25
C TYR A 430 1.24 8.24 10.31
N ALA A 431 0.16 8.36 9.52
CA ALA A 431 -0.35 7.30 8.66
C ALA A 431 0.72 6.78 7.67
N ALA A 432 1.51 7.66 7.04
CA ALA A 432 2.55 7.26 6.10
C ALA A 432 3.61 6.35 6.75
N SER A 433 4.03 6.67 7.99
CA SER A 433 5.02 5.87 8.72
C SER A 433 4.44 4.55 9.23
N ALA A 434 3.16 4.53 9.63
CA ALA A 434 2.46 3.30 10.00
C ALA A 434 2.30 2.37 8.80
N MET A 435 1.93 2.92 7.63
CA MET A 435 1.85 2.18 6.37
C MET A 435 3.21 1.63 5.94
N ALA A 436 4.28 2.42 6.08
CA ALA A 436 5.63 1.95 5.81
C ALA A 436 5.99 0.75 6.68
N ALA A 437 5.67 0.76 7.98
CA ALA A 437 5.92 -0.36 8.89
C ALA A 437 5.22 -1.65 8.42
N VAL A 438 3.96 -1.54 8.00
CA VAL A 438 3.18 -2.66 7.44
C VAL A 438 3.83 -3.19 6.16
N ILE A 439 4.25 -2.30 5.26
CA ILE A 439 4.87 -2.67 3.98
C ILE A 439 6.20 -3.39 4.21
N VAL A 440 7.03 -2.97 5.16
CA VAL A 440 8.32 -3.62 5.45
C VAL A 440 8.10 -5.08 5.85
N LEU A 441 7.26 -5.32 6.87
CA LEU A 441 7.02 -6.69 7.34
C LEU A 441 6.36 -7.54 6.27
N ARG A 442 5.45 -6.92 5.50
CA ARG A 442 4.79 -7.53 4.34
C ARG A 442 5.77 -8.01 3.28
N SER A 443 6.73 -7.18 2.91
CA SER A 443 7.73 -7.54 1.92
C SER A 443 8.70 -8.61 2.43
N ILE A 444 9.01 -8.65 3.73
CA ILE A 444 9.85 -9.70 4.33
C ILE A 444 9.19 -11.07 4.25
N LEU A 445 7.90 -11.19 4.60
CA LEU A 445 7.18 -12.47 4.51
C LEU A 445 6.86 -12.86 3.06
N ALA A 446 6.62 -11.89 2.18
CA ALA A 446 6.53 -12.11 0.74
C ALA A 446 7.84 -12.64 0.14
N PHE A 447 8.98 -12.26 0.71
CA PHE A 447 10.29 -12.84 0.40
C PHE A 447 10.45 -14.26 0.96
N ALA A 448 10.10 -14.46 2.24
CA ALA A 448 10.43 -15.68 2.99
C ALA A 448 9.51 -16.88 2.70
N LEU A 449 8.19 -16.68 2.63
CA LEU A 449 7.25 -17.80 2.46
C LEU A 449 7.43 -18.59 1.17
N PRO A 450 7.68 -17.98 -0.01
CA PRO A 450 7.97 -18.74 -1.22
C PRO A 450 9.14 -19.72 -1.06
N LEU A 451 10.18 -19.37 -0.27
CA LEU A 451 11.35 -20.24 -0.06
C LEU A 451 10.99 -21.56 0.62
N ILE A 452 9.91 -21.57 1.40
CA ILE A 452 9.42 -22.75 2.13
C ILE A 452 8.54 -23.62 1.21
N ALA A 453 8.00 -23.05 0.12
CA ALA A 453 7.00 -23.70 -0.73
C ALA A 453 7.45 -25.06 -1.30
N PRO A 454 8.69 -25.25 -1.80
CA PRO A 454 9.14 -26.56 -2.27
C PRO A 454 9.09 -27.63 -1.16
N SER A 455 9.56 -27.30 0.05
CA SER A 455 9.54 -28.23 1.19
C SER A 455 8.11 -28.50 1.66
N LEU A 456 7.27 -27.46 1.72
CA LEU A 456 5.88 -27.57 2.15
C LEU A 456 5.10 -28.54 1.26
N TYR A 457 5.15 -28.34 -0.06
CA TYR A 457 4.35 -29.11 -0.99
C TYR A 457 4.93 -30.49 -1.32
N ASN A 458 6.25 -30.67 -1.25
CA ASN A 458 6.84 -32.01 -1.40
C ASN A 458 6.49 -32.92 -0.22
N ASN A 459 6.38 -32.38 0.98
CA ASN A 459 6.07 -33.16 2.19
C ASN A 459 4.56 -33.35 2.43
N LEU A 460 3.76 -32.30 2.21
CA LEU A 460 2.32 -32.32 2.54
C LEU A 460 1.39 -32.40 1.31
N GLY A 461 1.91 -32.17 0.11
CA GLY A 461 1.10 -31.98 -1.08
C GLY A 461 0.25 -30.70 -1.04
N TYR A 462 -0.45 -30.40 -2.13
CA TYR A 462 -1.27 -29.19 -2.24
C TYR A 462 -2.44 -29.14 -1.26
N GLY A 463 -3.07 -30.29 -0.96
CA GLY A 463 -4.20 -30.38 -0.03
C GLY A 463 -3.84 -29.96 1.39
N TRP A 464 -2.96 -30.72 2.05
CA TRP A 464 -2.55 -30.43 3.42
C TRP A 464 -1.65 -29.20 3.52
N GLY A 465 -0.82 -28.91 2.50
CA GLY A 465 -0.02 -27.69 2.45
C GLY A 465 -0.87 -26.43 2.53
N ASN A 466 -1.91 -26.32 1.71
CA ASN A 466 -2.85 -25.18 1.78
C ASN A 466 -3.78 -25.24 3.00
N SER A 467 -4.08 -26.43 3.52
CA SER A 467 -4.85 -26.57 4.77
C SER A 467 -4.08 -26.01 5.97
N LEU A 468 -2.78 -26.27 6.06
CA LEU A 468 -1.92 -25.68 7.08
C LEU A 468 -1.96 -24.14 7.01
N LEU A 469 -1.81 -23.60 5.80
CA LEU A 469 -1.95 -22.16 5.58
C LEU A 469 -3.33 -21.67 6.01
N ALA A 470 -4.42 -22.33 5.60
CA ALA A 470 -5.79 -21.97 5.96
C ALA A 470 -6.06 -22.02 7.48
N PHE A 471 -5.48 -22.99 8.21
CA PHE A 471 -5.57 -23.04 9.66
C PHE A 471 -4.89 -21.83 10.30
N ILE A 472 -3.72 -21.44 9.81
CA ILE A 472 -3.05 -20.23 10.31
C ILE A 472 -3.92 -18.98 10.06
N ALA A 473 -4.52 -18.83 8.87
CA ALA A 473 -5.47 -17.74 8.59
C ALA A 473 -6.66 -17.76 9.55
N THR A 474 -7.18 -18.94 9.84
CA THR A 474 -8.33 -19.13 10.73
C THR A 474 -8.00 -18.77 12.17
N PHE A 475 -6.89 -19.29 12.70
CA PHE A 475 -6.52 -19.13 14.12
C PHE A 475 -5.84 -17.80 14.44
N ILE A 476 -5.21 -17.15 13.45
CA ILE A 476 -4.58 -15.85 13.65
C ILE A 476 -5.47 -14.73 13.11
N GLY A 477 -5.94 -14.86 11.87
CA GLY A 477 -6.69 -13.81 11.19
C GLY A 477 -8.04 -13.52 11.85
N ILE A 478 -8.90 -14.53 12.00
CA ILE A 478 -10.25 -14.32 12.54
C ILE A 478 -10.19 -13.75 13.98
N PRO A 479 -9.41 -14.32 14.93
CA PRO A 479 -9.30 -13.74 16.26
C PRO A 479 -8.67 -12.35 16.28
N ALA A 480 -7.67 -12.05 15.44
CA ALA A 480 -7.06 -10.73 15.38
C ALA A 480 -8.08 -9.64 14.99
N THR A 481 -8.90 -9.91 13.97
CA THR A 481 -9.92 -8.97 13.49
C THR A 481 -11.05 -8.75 14.51
N ILE A 482 -11.47 -9.83 15.20
CA ILE A 482 -12.47 -9.76 16.28
C ILE A 482 -11.90 -9.04 17.50
N ALA A 483 -10.67 -9.36 17.93
CA ALA A 483 -10.03 -8.74 19.08
C ALA A 483 -9.87 -7.24 18.87
N LEU A 484 -9.43 -6.79 17.69
CA LEU A 484 -9.34 -5.37 17.38
C LEU A 484 -10.70 -4.68 17.31
N ARG A 485 -11.80 -5.41 17.03
CA ARG A 485 -13.14 -4.83 17.08
C ARG A 485 -13.58 -4.46 18.48
N TYR A 486 -13.22 -5.27 19.48
CA TYR A 486 -13.60 -5.02 20.87
C TYR A 486 -12.56 -4.19 21.64
N TYR A 487 -11.27 -4.49 21.44
CA TYR A 487 -10.17 -3.85 22.17
C TYR A 487 -9.51 -2.70 21.42
N GLY A 488 -9.81 -2.51 20.13
CA GLY A 488 -9.25 -1.44 19.29
C GLY A 488 -9.37 -0.04 19.89
N PRO A 489 -10.56 0.39 20.37
CA PRO A 489 -10.72 1.71 20.99
C PRO A 489 -9.83 1.90 22.23
N ALA A 490 -9.71 0.85 23.07
CA ALA A 490 -8.87 0.90 24.26
C ALA A 490 -7.38 0.96 23.90
N LEU A 491 -6.96 0.22 22.87
CA LEU A 491 -5.59 0.24 22.35
C LEU A 491 -5.23 1.60 21.72
N ARG A 492 -6.19 2.24 21.03
CA ARG A 492 -6.01 3.59 20.47
C ARG A 492 -5.85 4.64 21.56
N LYS A 493 -6.69 4.63 22.60
CA LYS A 493 -6.58 5.57 23.74
C LYS A 493 -5.24 5.48 24.49
N ARG A 494 -4.58 4.32 24.45
CA ARG A 494 -3.25 4.12 25.05
C ARG A 494 -2.09 4.51 24.13
N SER A 495 -2.37 4.80 22.86
CA SER A 495 -1.36 5.14 21.87
C SER A 495 -1.05 6.63 21.91
N THR A 496 0.23 6.97 22.01
CA THR A 496 0.71 8.35 21.87
C THR A 496 0.72 8.86 20.42
N TYR A 497 0.37 8.00 19.45
CA TYR A 497 0.42 8.30 18.01
C TYR A 497 -0.94 8.18 17.32
N ALA A 498 -1.92 7.53 17.95
CA ALA A 498 -3.26 7.42 17.39
C ALA A 498 -4.00 8.75 17.55
N ARG A 499 -5.05 8.93 16.75
CA ARG A 499 -5.95 10.06 16.86
C ARG A 499 -6.59 10.10 18.25
N ASP A 500 -6.47 11.25 18.91
CA ASP A 500 -7.24 11.60 20.10
C ASP A 500 -8.70 11.86 19.67
N ASP A 501 -9.61 10.96 20.05
CA ASP A 501 -11.06 11.10 19.87
C ASP A 501 -11.74 11.36 21.22
#